data_AF-U4V9C0-F1
#
_entry.id   AF-U4V9C0-F1
#
_cell.length_a   1.000
_cell.length_b   1.000
_cell.length_c   1.000
_cell.angle_alpha   90.00
_cell.angle_beta   90.00
_cell.angle_gamma   90.00
#
_symmetry.space_group_name_H-M   'P 1'
#
loop_
_entity.id
_entity.type
_entity.pdbx_description
1 polymer ?
#
loop_
_entity_poly.entity_id
_entity_poly.type
_entity_poly.pdbx_seq_one_letter_code
_entity_poly.pdbx_strand_id
1 'polypeptide(L)'
;MDIAFSQVSSWSSKWVDLNQLVQAQLKEAGFNTEIKVVDESAYFAMRKGGTINNYSQVWSADFNDPDNFFYTFFSKTGTSVRGFNNEDQEVFDGIEKARSMTNPDERCELYAKLAERIVQTDAAWVPMYSLNHLFVVQPRVKNFVVPWNGWTSMSYYKMEVED
;
A
#
# COMPACT_ATOMS: atom_id res chain seq x y z
N MET A 1 13.66 -5.47 -22.92
CA MET A 1 12.53 -5.39 -21.98
C MET A 1 13.05 -4.66 -20.78
N ASP A 2 12.42 -3.56 -20.44
CA ASP A 2 12.95 -2.61 -19.45
C ASP A 2 12.25 -2.81 -18.10
N ILE A 3 10.94 -3.10 -18.12
CA ILE A 3 10.12 -3.29 -16.91
C ILE A 3 9.22 -4.51 -17.10
N ALA A 4 9.12 -5.37 -16.09
CA ALA A 4 8.13 -6.44 -16.03
C ALA A 4 7.18 -6.23 -14.85
N PHE A 5 5.88 -6.45 -15.06
CA PHE A 5 4.85 -6.45 -14.03
C PHE A 5 4.32 -7.87 -13.77
N SER A 6 4.11 -8.22 -12.51
CA SER A 6 3.44 -9.45 -12.13
C SER A 6 1.96 -9.18 -11.90
N GLN A 7 1.10 -9.91 -12.61
CA GLN A 7 -0.35 -9.81 -12.52
C GLN A 7 -0.95 -11.13 -12.07
N VAL A 8 -1.71 -11.11 -10.98
CA VAL A 8 -2.38 -12.31 -10.49
C VAL A 8 -3.62 -12.60 -11.34
N SER A 9 -3.71 -13.82 -11.85
CA SER A 9 -4.78 -14.28 -12.75
C SER A 9 -6.17 -14.33 -12.12
N SER A 10 -6.26 -14.59 -10.80
CA SER A 10 -7.53 -14.74 -10.08
C SER A 10 -8.12 -13.41 -9.59
N TRP A 11 -7.37 -12.31 -9.66
CA TRP A 11 -7.80 -11.02 -9.11
C TRP A 11 -8.73 -10.26 -10.04
N SER A 12 -9.44 -9.26 -9.48
CA SER A 12 -10.39 -8.42 -10.21
C SER A 12 -9.80 -7.83 -11.49
N SER A 13 -10.63 -7.72 -12.54
CA SER A 13 -10.28 -7.07 -13.80
C SER A 13 -9.75 -5.64 -13.62
N LYS A 14 -10.14 -4.95 -12.54
CA LYS A 14 -9.61 -3.62 -12.22
C LYS A 14 -8.09 -3.57 -12.09
N TRP A 15 -7.47 -4.64 -11.59
CA TRP A 15 -6.00 -4.75 -11.52
C TRP A 15 -5.38 -4.90 -12.91
N VAL A 16 -6.09 -5.59 -13.81
CA VAL A 16 -5.67 -5.74 -15.22
C VAL A 16 -5.72 -4.40 -15.92
N ASP A 17 -6.82 -3.67 -15.78
CA ASP A 17 -7.00 -2.35 -16.36
C ASP A 17 -5.93 -1.37 -15.86
N LEU A 18 -5.62 -1.39 -14.55
CA LEU A 18 -4.57 -0.59 -13.95
C LEU A 18 -3.19 -0.90 -14.55
N ASN A 19 -2.81 -2.17 -14.62
CA ASN A 19 -1.51 -2.58 -15.17
C ASN A 19 -1.37 -2.22 -16.66
N GLN A 20 -2.45 -2.35 -17.43
CA GLN A 20 -2.47 -1.96 -18.84
C GLN A 20 -2.35 -0.43 -19.01
N LEU A 21 -3.00 0.35 -18.15
CA LEU A 21 -2.87 1.81 -18.14
C LEU A 21 -1.43 2.23 -17.80
N VAL A 22 -0.82 1.65 -16.77
CA VAL A 22 0.58 1.91 -16.41
C VAL A 22 1.52 1.47 -17.53
N GLN A 23 1.30 0.33 -18.16
CA GLN A 23 2.07 -0.13 -19.32
C GLN A 23 2.00 0.88 -20.49
N ALA A 24 0.83 1.44 -20.77
CA ALA A 24 0.67 2.45 -21.82
C ALA A 24 1.44 3.74 -21.49
N GLN A 25 1.32 4.23 -20.25
CA GLN A 25 2.04 5.43 -19.78
C GLN A 25 3.57 5.24 -19.81
N LEU A 26 4.06 4.07 -19.40
CA LEU A 26 5.48 3.75 -19.47
C LEU A 26 5.99 3.68 -20.91
N LYS A 27 5.17 3.18 -21.83
CA LYS A 27 5.49 3.18 -23.27
C LYS A 27 5.61 4.60 -23.82
N GLU A 28 4.72 5.52 -23.44
CA GLU A 28 4.81 6.93 -23.81
C GLU A 28 6.10 7.58 -23.26
N ALA A 29 6.53 7.16 -22.07
CA ALA A 29 7.81 7.56 -21.48
C ALA A 29 9.04 6.86 -22.10
N GLY A 30 8.85 5.95 -23.06
CA GLY A 30 9.92 5.28 -23.79
C GLY A 30 10.39 3.93 -23.22
N PHE A 31 9.68 3.37 -22.24
CA PHE A 31 10.00 2.08 -21.64
C PHE A 31 9.22 0.93 -22.30
N ASN A 32 9.91 -0.19 -22.56
CA ASN A 32 9.30 -1.43 -23.00
C ASN A 32 8.88 -2.27 -21.79
N THR A 33 7.58 -2.48 -21.66
CA THR A 33 6.99 -3.12 -20.48
C THR A 33 6.25 -4.42 -20.83
N GLU A 34 6.45 -5.47 -20.05
CA GLU A 34 5.71 -6.75 -20.16
C GLU A 34 4.84 -7.00 -18.92
N ILE A 35 3.59 -7.45 -19.12
CA ILE A 35 2.72 -7.93 -18.03
C ILE A 35 2.77 -9.46 -18.02
N LYS A 36 3.28 -10.02 -16.92
CA LYS A 36 3.40 -11.46 -16.69
C LYS A 36 2.27 -11.93 -15.80
N VAL A 37 1.39 -12.75 -16.37
CA VAL A 37 0.29 -13.35 -15.62
C VAL A 37 0.80 -14.55 -14.83
N VAL A 38 0.49 -14.59 -13.53
CA VAL A 38 0.89 -15.66 -12.61
C VAL A 38 -0.30 -16.12 -11.79
N ASP A 39 -0.28 -17.35 -11.29
CA ASP A 39 -1.25 -17.80 -10.28
C ASP A 39 -0.94 -17.17 -8.92
N GLU A 40 -1.95 -17.12 -8.07
CA GLU A 40 -1.86 -16.45 -6.76
C GLU A 40 -0.85 -17.11 -5.81
N SER A 41 -0.73 -18.43 -5.85
CA SER A 41 0.21 -19.15 -4.99
C SER A 41 1.66 -18.85 -5.39
N ALA A 42 1.94 -18.83 -6.70
CA ALA A 42 3.23 -18.44 -7.24
C ALA A 42 3.53 -16.97 -6.95
N TYR A 43 2.55 -16.07 -7.08
CA TYR A 43 2.69 -14.66 -6.72
C TYR A 43 3.19 -14.47 -5.28
N PHE A 44 2.51 -15.09 -4.30
CA PHE A 44 2.91 -14.97 -2.90
C PHE A 44 4.25 -15.65 -2.61
N ALA A 45 4.55 -16.78 -3.26
CA ALA A 45 5.83 -17.46 -3.11
C ALA A 45 7.00 -16.60 -3.64
N MET A 46 6.88 -16.06 -4.85
CA MET A 46 7.88 -15.16 -5.43
C MET A 46 8.04 -13.88 -4.62
N ARG A 47 6.92 -13.30 -4.14
CA ARG A 47 6.95 -12.09 -3.32
C ARG A 47 7.70 -12.34 -2.01
N LYS A 48 7.37 -13.44 -1.31
CA LYS A 48 8.06 -13.83 -0.08
C LYS A 48 9.53 -14.17 -0.30
N GLY A 49 9.86 -14.71 -1.47
CA GLY A 49 11.23 -15.03 -1.87
C GLY A 49 12.03 -13.85 -2.43
N GLY A 50 11.43 -12.67 -2.57
CA GLY A 50 12.09 -11.49 -3.14
C GLY A 50 12.37 -11.56 -4.65
N THR A 51 11.72 -12.49 -5.37
CA THR A 51 11.95 -12.74 -6.81
C THR A 51 10.80 -12.28 -7.72
N ILE A 52 9.76 -11.68 -7.13
CA ILE A 52 8.64 -11.12 -7.89
C ILE A 52 9.11 -9.92 -8.73
N ASN A 53 8.56 -9.75 -9.94
CA ASN A 53 8.75 -8.50 -10.70
C ASN A 53 7.92 -7.37 -10.07
N ASN A 54 7.98 -6.14 -10.62
CA ASN A 54 7.14 -5.04 -10.17
C ASN A 54 5.67 -5.46 -10.09
N TYR A 55 4.93 -4.95 -9.12
CA TYR A 55 3.55 -5.34 -8.93
C TYR A 55 2.76 -4.18 -8.32
N SER A 56 1.47 -4.09 -8.65
CA SER A 56 0.57 -3.14 -8.01
C SER A 56 0.00 -3.75 -6.72
N GLN A 57 -0.10 -2.93 -5.67
CA GLN A 57 -0.77 -3.28 -4.41
C GLN A 57 -1.57 -2.09 -3.88
N VAL A 58 -2.50 -2.42 -3.01
CA VAL A 58 -3.21 -1.47 -2.16
C VAL A 58 -3.00 -1.88 -0.72
N TRP A 59 -2.97 -0.90 0.18
CA TRP A 59 -2.96 -1.13 1.61
C TRP A 59 -3.92 -0.17 2.29
N SER A 60 -4.55 -0.64 3.36
CA SER A 60 -5.35 0.18 4.25
C SER A 60 -4.80 0.03 5.65
N ALA A 61 -4.83 1.10 6.43
CA ALA A 61 -4.29 1.08 7.78
C ALA A 61 -5.04 0.07 8.67
N ASP A 62 -4.31 -0.87 9.26
CA ASP A 62 -4.87 -1.82 10.24
C ASP A 62 -5.17 -1.12 11.57
N PHE A 63 -4.32 -0.16 11.93
CA PHE A 63 -4.46 0.73 13.09
C PHE A 63 -3.96 2.13 12.73
N ASN A 64 -4.46 3.15 13.43
CA ASN A 64 -4.23 4.55 13.09
C ASN A 64 -2.86 5.05 13.57
N ASP A 65 -1.79 4.45 13.08
CA ASP A 65 -0.41 4.86 13.33
C ASP A 65 0.43 4.68 12.05
N PRO A 66 1.29 5.65 11.69
CA PRO A 66 2.18 5.52 10.54
C PRO A 66 3.04 4.25 10.56
N ASP A 67 3.41 3.75 11.74
CA ASP A 67 4.19 2.51 11.90
C ASP A 67 3.59 1.33 11.11
N ASN A 68 2.25 1.26 10.99
CA ASN A 68 1.58 0.20 10.24
C ASN A 68 2.00 0.17 8.77
N PHE A 69 2.33 1.30 8.15
CA PHE A 69 2.86 1.34 6.79
C PHE A 69 4.37 1.15 6.80
N PHE A 70 5.09 1.96 7.58
CA PHE A 70 6.55 2.01 7.52
C PHE A 70 7.19 0.68 7.93
N TYR A 71 6.81 0.12 9.08
CA TYR A 71 7.40 -1.13 9.54
C TYR A 71 6.98 -2.33 8.68
N THR A 72 5.72 -2.39 8.26
CA THR A 72 5.20 -3.50 7.44
C THR A 72 5.91 -3.62 6.09
N PHE A 73 6.29 -2.50 5.48
CA PHE A 73 6.80 -2.47 4.10
C PHE A 73 8.29 -2.17 4.00
N PHE A 74 8.83 -1.32 4.87
CA PHE A 74 10.16 -0.74 4.71
C PHE A 74 11.10 -1.07 5.87
N SER A 75 10.67 -1.86 6.86
CA SER A 75 11.62 -2.51 7.76
C SER A 75 12.45 -3.56 7.02
N LYS A 76 13.58 -3.96 7.60
CA LYS A 76 14.46 -5.01 7.04
C LYS A 76 13.71 -6.30 6.70
N THR A 77 12.77 -6.71 7.55
CA THR A 77 11.96 -7.91 7.30
C THR A 77 10.85 -7.63 6.30
N GLY A 78 10.19 -6.47 6.40
CA GLY A 78 9.09 -6.06 5.53
C GLY A 78 9.50 -5.99 4.06
N THR A 79 10.59 -5.28 3.76
CA THR A 79 11.09 -5.10 2.39
C THR A 79 11.45 -6.43 1.73
N SER A 80 12.04 -7.35 2.50
CA SER A 80 12.44 -8.68 2.04
C SER A 80 11.25 -9.57 1.70
N VAL A 81 10.28 -9.72 2.61
CA VAL A 81 9.11 -10.60 2.38
C VAL A 81 8.09 -10.04 1.40
N ARG A 82 8.22 -8.75 1.07
CA ARG A 82 7.43 -8.08 0.02
C ARG A 82 8.19 -8.02 -1.31
N GLY A 83 9.47 -8.37 -1.37
CA GLY A 83 10.25 -8.28 -2.59
C GLY A 83 10.38 -6.85 -3.12
N PHE A 84 10.38 -5.86 -2.22
CA PHE A 84 10.78 -4.49 -2.58
C PHE A 84 12.30 -4.38 -2.68
N ASN A 85 13.03 -5.18 -1.88
CA ASN A 85 14.49 -5.26 -1.88
C ASN A 85 15.19 -3.88 -1.79
N ASN A 86 14.51 -2.86 -1.23
CA ASN A 86 15.14 -1.61 -0.82
C ASN A 86 15.84 -1.85 0.52
N GLU A 87 17.17 -1.96 0.50
CA GLU A 87 18.00 -2.24 1.67
C GLU A 87 18.69 -0.97 2.20
N ASP A 88 17.90 0.07 2.50
CA ASP A 88 18.41 1.31 3.08
C ASP A 88 18.52 1.22 4.61
N GLN A 89 19.76 1.21 5.12
CA GLN A 89 20.04 1.12 6.55
C GLN A 89 19.57 2.36 7.34
N GLU A 90 19.61 3.56 6.75
CA GLU A 90 19.10 4.77 7.40
C GLU A 90 17.57 4.69 7.57
N VAL A 91 16.87 4.11 6.59
CA VAL A 91 15.44 3.84 6.69
C VAL A 91 15.16 2.82 7.79
N PHE A 92 15.92 1.73 7.85
CA PHE A 92 15.75 0.71 8.90
C PHE A 92 15.94 1.28 10.30
N ASP A 93 17.03 2.01 10.52
CA ASP A 93 17.35 2.60 11.81
C ASP A 93 16.34 3.69 12.19
N GLY A 94 15.89 4.48 11.22
CA GLY A 94 14.89 5.53 11.41
C GLY A 94 13.52 4.95 11.82
N ILE A 95 13.10 3.84 11.22
CA ILE A 95 11.85 3.15 11.60
C ILE A 95 11.95 2.64 13.04
N GLU A 96 13.03 1.92 13.39
CA GLU A 96 13.19 1.41 14.77
C GLU A 96 13.26 2.56 15.80
N LYS A 97 13.94 3.66 15.45
CA LYS A 97 13.93 4.87 16.27
C LYS A 97 12.52 5.40 16.47
N ALA A 98 11.75 5.60 15.39
CA ALA A 98 10.40 6.15 15.46
C ALA A 98 9.49 5.33 16.39
N ARG A 99 9.62 3.99 16.37
CA ARG A 99 8.85 3.08 17.23
C ARG A 99 9.16 3.21 18.72
N SER A 100 10.36 3.67 19.07
CA SER A 100 10.77 3.95 20.46
C SER A 100 10.42 5.36 20.94
N MET A 101 9.96 6.25 20.06
CA MET A 101 9.68 7.65 20.40
C MET A 101 8.33 7.82 21.09
N THR A 102 8.31 8.66 22.12
CA THR A 102 7.13 8.99 22.92
C THR A 102 6.54 10.36 22.60
N ASN A 103 7.32 11.29 22.02
CA ASN A 103 6.82 12.59 21.54
C ASN A 103 6.15 12.40 20.16
N PRO A 104 4.83 12.61 20.02
CA PRO A 104 4.12 12.40 18.76
C PRO A 104 4.58 13.33 17.63
N ASP A 105 4.88 14.60 17.92
CA ASP A 105 5.20 15.59 16.89
C ASP A 105 6.57 15.29 16.26
N GLU A 106 7.58 15.04 17.10
CA GLU A 106 8.92 14.64 16.65
C GLU A 106 8.86 13.31 15.88
N ARG A 107 7.99 12.38 16.29
CA ARG A 107 7.82 11.09 15.61
C ARG A 107 7.19 11.26 14.23
N CYS A 108 6.20 12.14 14.10
CA CYS A 108 5.60 12.50 12.82
C CYS A 108 6.62 13.18 11.88
N GLU A 109 7.45 14.08 12.39
CA GLU A 109 8.53 14.70 11.60
C GLU A 109 9.54 13.66 11.09
N LEU A 110 9.91 12.67 11.92
CA LEU A 110 10.78 11.59 11.49
C LEU A 110 10.13 10.74 10.38
N TYR A 111 8.86 10.35 10.54
CA TYR A 111 8.15 9.62 9.49
C TYR A 111 8.02 10.42 8.19
N ALA A 112 7.85 11.74 8.25
CA ALA A 112 7.83 12.59 7.05
C ALA A 112 9.17 12.55 6.30
N LYS A 113 10.30 12.62 7.03
CA LYS A 113 11.65 12.48 6.44
C LYS A 113 11.87 11.10 5.84
N LEU A 114 11.41 10.04 6.52
CA LEU A 114 11.47 8.69 6.00
C LEU A 114 10.63 8.53 4.73
N ALA A 115 9.43 9.12 4.68
CA ALA A 115 8.61 9.13 3.47
C ALA A 115 9.33 9.79 2.30
N GLU A 116 9.96 10.94 2.53
CA GLU A 116 10.74 11.65 1.51
C GLU A 116 11.89 10.78 1.00
N ARG A 117 12.66 10.13 1.90
CA ARG A 117 13.73 9.20 1.51
C ARG A 117 13.20 8.05 0.66
N ILE A 118 12.22 7.32 1.17
CA ILE A 118 11.67 6.11 0.54
C ILE A 118 11.04 6.41 -0.83
N VAL A 119 10.29 7.51 -0.93
CA VAL A 119 9.53 7.86 -2.15
C VAL A 119 10.42 8.61 -3.16
N GLN A 120 11.10 9.67 -2.71
CA GLN A 120 11.74 10.62 -3.62
C GLN A 120 13.19 10.26 -3.92
N THR A 121 13.91 9.69 -2.94
CA THR A 121 15.34 9.36 -3.10
C THR A 121 15.51 7.92 -3.58
N ASP A 122 14.92 6.97 -2.85
CA ASP A 122 15.10 5.54 -3.14
C ASP A 122 14.19 5.06 -4.28
N ALA A 123 13.07 5.76 -4.51
CA ALA A 123 12.01 5.33 -5.42
C ALA A 123 11.54 3.88 -5.16
N ALA A 124 11.54 3.45 -3.89
CA ALA A 124 11.25 2.08 -3.48
C ALA A 124 9.80 1.65 -3.76
N TRP A 125 8.91 2.62 -3.93
CA TRP A 125 7.56 2.46 -4.42
C TRP A 125 7.15 3.70 -5.20
N VAL A 126 6.11 3.56 -6.03
CA VAL A 126 5.52 4.67 -6.80
C VAL A 126 4.10 4.89 -6.28
N PRO A 127 3.87 5.88 -5.39
CA PRO A 127 2.53 6.22 -4.95
C PRO A 127 1.66 6.67 -6.12
N MET A 128 0.50 6.05 -6.30
CA MET A 128 -0.41 6.37 -7.40
C MET A 128 -1.57 7.26 -6.96
N TYR A 129 -2.37 6.79 -6.01
CA TYR A 129 -3.57 7.48 -5.52
C TYR A 129 -4.04 6.90 -4.18
N SER A 130 -4.79 7.71 -3.44
CA SER A 130 -5.59 7.26 -2.28
C SER A 130 -7.01 6.90 -2.73
N LEU A 131 -7.58 5.84 -2.16
CA LEU A 131 -8.94 5.44 -2.47
C LEU A 131 -9.96 6.31 -1.73
N ASN A 132 -11.00 6.73 -2.44
CA ASN A 132 -12.20 7.27 -1.82
C ASN A 132 -13.13 6.11 -1.43
N HIS A 133 -13.53 6.09 -0.17
CA HIS A 133 -14.51 5.11 0.34
C HIS A 133 -15.89 5.77 0.36
N LEU A 134 -16.77 5.33 -0.53
CA LEU A 134 -18.12 5.86 -0.67
C LEU A 134 -19.11 5.00 0.13
N PHE A 135 -19.90 5.64 0.98
CA PHE A 135 -20.96 5.01 1.75
C PHE A 135 -22.31 5.54 1.28
N VAL A 136 -23.22 4.64 0.92
CA VAL A 136 -24.60 5.00 0.58
C VAL A 136 -25.47 4.67 1.79
N VAL A 137 -26.04 5.71 2.40
CA VAL A 137 -26.82 5.61 3.65
C VAL A 137 -28.25 6.05 3.36
N GLN A 138 -29.23 5.22 3.73
CA GLN A 138 -30.64 5.54 3.58
C GLN A 138 -31.04 6.67 4.53
N PRO A 139 -31.95 7.59 4.16
CA PRO A 139 -32.35 8.71 5.03
C PRO A 139 -32.88 8.31 6.41
N ARG A 140 -33.47 7.11 6.51
CA ARG A 140 -33.97 6.53 7.76
C ARG A 140 -32.87 6.01 8.70
N VAL A 141 -31.65 5.83 8.21
CA VAL A 141 -30.52 5.40 9.03
C VAL A 141 -29.92 6.63 9.71
N LYS A 142 -30.04 6.70 11.04
CA LYS A 142 -29.51 7.79 11.85
C LYS A 142 -28.22 7.36 12.55
N ASN A 143 -27.40 8.37 12.86
CA ASN A 143 -26.17 8.22 13.64
C ASN A 143 -25.14 7.25 13.04
N PHE A 144 -25.22 7.01 11.73
CA PHE A 144 -24.17 6.28 11.02
C PHE A 144 -22.88 7.11 11.01
N VAL A 145 -21.81 6.53 11.53
CA VAL A 145 -20.49 7.15 11.55
C VAL A 145 -19.55 6.31 10.69
N VAL A 146 -18.97 6.94 9.68
CA VAL A 146 -17.93 6.32 8.85
C VAL A 146 -16.72 6.00 9.75
N PRO A 147 -16.22 4.76 9.75
CA PRO A 147 -15.04 4.43 10.53
C PRO A 147 -13.80 5.09 9.91
N TRP A 148 -12.86 5.46 10.78
CA TRP A 148 -11.64 6.19 10.41
C TRP A 148 -10.81 5.48 9.31
N ASN A 149 -10.88 4.15 9.25
CA ASN A 149 -10.15 3.31 8.28
C ASN A 149 -10.96 2.97 7.02
N GLY A 150 -12.20 3.41 6.90
CA GLY A 150 -13.04 3.21 5.71
C GLY A 150 -13.59 1.79 5.51
N TRP A 151 -13.43 0.87 6.46
CA TRP A 151 -13.94 -0.51 6.36
C TRP A 151 -15.36 -0.67 6.88
N THR A 152 -16.04 -1.78 6.57
CA THR A 152 -17.42 -2.04 7.04
C THR A 152 -17.51 -2.72 8.40
N SER A 153 -16.38 -3.10 9.00
CA SER A 153 -16.30 -3.66 10.36
C SER A 153 -16.45 -2.53 11.38
N MET A 154 -17.67 -1.99 11.48
CA MET A 154 -17.99 -0.78 12.25
C MET A 154 -18.87 -1.08 13.46
N SER A 155 -18.82 -0.17 14.44
CA SER A 155 -19.72 -0.21 15.58
C SER A 155 -21.10 0.31 15.18
N TYR A 156 -22.11 -0.56 15.23
CA TYR A 156 -23.51 -0.20 15.00
C TYR A 156 -24.22 0.27 16.28
N TYR A 157 -23.51 0.38 17.40
CA TYR A 157 -24.10 0.60 18.71
C TYR A 157 -24.97 1.87 18.82
N LYS A 158 -24.58 2.94 18.13
CA LYS A 158 -25.32 4.21 18.11
C LYS A 158 -26.27 4.33 16.92
N MET A 159 -26.24 3.38 15.98
CA MET A 159 -26.99 3.47 14.73
C MET A 159 -28.45 3.10 14.99
N GLU A 160 -29.36 3.91 14.44
CA GLU A 160 -30.80 3.69 14.53
C GLU A 160 -31.39 3.65 13.12
N VAL A 161 -32.49 2.92 12.97
CA VAL A 161 -33.25 2.84 11.71
C VAL A 161 -34.67 3.27 12.04
N GLU A 162 -35.06 4.43 11.54
CA GLU A 162 -36.44 4.94 11.62
C GLU A 162 -37.35 4.17 10.64
N ASP A 163 -38.63 4.11 10.98
CA ASP A 163 -39.67 3.50 10.14
C ASP A 163 -40.03 4.36 8.91
#